data_AF-A0A9D7NGS2-F1
#
_entry.id   AF-A0A9D7NGS2-F1
#
_cell.length_a   1.000
_cell.length_b   1.000
_cell.length_c   1.000
_cell.angle_alpha   90.00
_cell.angle_beta   90.00
_cell.angle_gamma   90.00
#
_symmetry.space_group_name_H-M   'P 1'
#
loop_
_entity.id
_entity.type
_entity.pdbx_description
1 polymer ?
#
loop_
_entity_poly.entity_id
_entity_poly.type
_entity_poly.pdbx_seq_one_letter_code
_entity_poly.pdbx_strand_id
1 'polypeptide(L)' 'MFYRDSVSQAPWAYSPQRKEFATFDDYSSVKLKTQYVMKQKLGGIMFWQLTDDKPGTGLLQAIWEARK' A
#
# COMPACT_ATOMS: atom_id res chain seq x y z
N MET A 1 15.62 -6.60 -5.02
CA MET A 1 15.15 -5.39 -5.73
C MET A 1 13.63 -5.34 -5.64
N PHE A 2 13.04 -4.19 -5.38
CA PHE A 2 11.58 -4.00 -5.40
C PHE A 2 11.15 -3.52 -6.78
N TYR A 3 10.04 -4.05 -7.26
CA TYR A 3 9.45 -3.75 -8.56
C TYR A 3 8.02 -3.24 -8.35
N ARG A 4 7.46 -2.58 -9.36
CA ARG A 4 6.07 -2.09 -9.36
C ARG A 4 5.36 -2.58 -10.59
N ASP A 5 4.18 -3.15 -10.39
CA ASP A 5 3.30 -3.54 -11.48
C ASP A 5 2.45 -2.35 -11.93
N SER A 6 2.43 -2.07 -13.24
CA SER A 6 1.76 -0.90 -13.81
C SER A 6 0.24 -1.05 -13.89
N VAL A 7 -0.29 -2.27 -13.82
CA VAL A 7 -1.73 -2.51 -13.86
C VAL A 7 -2.33 -2.35 -12.47
N SER A 8 -1.81 -3.09 -11.49
CA SER A 8 -2.28 -3.06 -10.10
C SER A 8 -1.77 -1.85 -9.30
N GLN A 9 -0.74 -1.17 -9.80
CA GLN A 9 -0.06 -0.06 -9.10
C GLN A 9 0.50 -0.48 -7.72
N ALA A 10 0.79 -1.78 -7.54
CA ALA A 10 1.30 -2.35 -6.29
C ALA A 10 2.77 -2.80 -6.43
N PRO A 11 3.55 -2.76 -5.35
CA PRO A 11 4.91 -3.28 -5.34
C PRO A 11 4.96 -4.81 -5.19
N TRP A 12 6.05 -5.39 -5.68
CA TRP A 12 6.39 -6.79 -5.46
C TRP A 12 7.90 -6.98 -5.40
N ALA A 13 8.32 -8.12 -4.87
CA ALA A 13 9.72 -8.52 -4.78
C ALA A 13 9.86 -10.01 -5.13
N TYR A 14 10.95 -10.36 -5.82
CA TYR A 14 11.34 -11.75 -6.03
C TYR A 14 12.77 -11.98 -5.57
N SER A 15 12.99 -13.06 -4.83
CA SER A 15 14.32 -13.54 -4.43
C SER A 15 14.63 -14.83 -5.18
N PRO A 16 15.48 -14.81 -6.23
CA PRO A 16 15.87 -16.01 -6.96
C PRO A 16 16.56 -17.06 -6.09
N GLN A 17 17.35 -16.62 -5.11
CA GLN A 17 18.09 -17.50 -4.20
C GLN A 17 17.16 -18.29 -3.28
N ARG A 18 16.12 -17.64 -2.73
CA ARG A 18 15.13 -18.26 -1.85
C ARG A 18 13.94 -18.86 -2.59
N LYS A 19 13.79 -18.55 -3.89
CA LYS A 19 12.61 -18.86 -4.71
C LYS A 19 11.32 -18.34 -4.09
N GLU A 20 11.40 -17.15 -3.48
CA GLU A 20 10.28 -16.51 -2.80
C GLU A 20 9.80 -15.29 -3.57
N PHE A 21 8.49 -15.16 -3.66
CA PHE A 21 7.80 -14.00 -4.23
C PHE A 21 6.94 -13.36 -3.14
N ALA A 22 7.06 -12.04 -2.98
CA ALA A 22 6.30 -11.27 -2.02
C ALA A 22 5.56 -10.14 -2.73
N THR A 23 4.26 -10.04 -2.47
CA THR A 23 3.45 -8.86 -2.77
C THR A 23 3.15 -8.14 -1.47
N PHE A 24 3.04 -6.82 -1.54
CA PHE A 24 2.79 -6.01 -0.37
C PHE A 24 2.22 -4.66 -0.78
N ASP A 25 1.88 -3.86 0.21
CA ASP A 25 1.52 -2.46 0.04
C ASP A 25 2.65 -1.57 0.52
N ASP A 26 2.84 -0.44 -0.17
CA ASP A 26 3.72 0.63 0.26
C ASP A 26 2.96 1.95 0.33
N TYR A 27 3.66 3.01 0.69
CA TYR A 27 3.09 4.35 0.82
C TYR A 27 2.29 4.77 -0.42
N SER A 28 2.86 4.56 -1.60
CA SER A 28 2.27 4.98 -2.87
C SER A 28 1.03 4.14 -3.23
N SER A 29 1.08 2.81 -3.07
CA SER A 29 -0.08 1.95 -3.37
C SER A 29 -1.25 2.22 -2.41
N VAL A 30 -0.98 2.41 -1.12
CA VAL A 30 -2.01 2.75 -0.12
C VAL A 30 -2.64 4.12 -0.39
N LYS A 31 -1.82 5.12 -0.76
CA LYS A 31 -2.33 6.44 -1.14
C LYS A 31 -3.26 6.36 -2.36
N LEU A 32 -2.86 5.62 -3.40
CA LEU A 32 -3.67 5.42 -4.61
C LEU A 32 -4.98 4.68 -4.31
N LYS A 33 -4.95 3.61 -3.50
CA LYS A 33 -6.15 2.88 -3.06
C LYS A 33 -7.10 3.79 -2.28
N THR A 34 -6.57 4.62 -1.39
CA THR A 34 -7.38 5.57 -0.61
C THR A 34 -8.02 6.64 -1.50
N GLN A 35 -7.27 7.17 -2.49
CA GLN A 35 -7.82 8.08 -3.50
C GLN A 35 -8.91 7.42 -4.34
N TYR A 36 -8.75 6.14 -4.69
CA TYR A 36 -9.77 5.38 -5.40
C TYR A 36 -11.06 5.25 -4.58
N VAL A 37 -10.94 4.87 -3.30
CA VAL A 37 -12.07 4.79 -2.35
C VAL A 37 -12.85 6.11 -2.32
N MET A 38 -12.16 7.25 -2.27
CA MET A 38 -12.78 8.58 -2.31
C MET A 38 -13.45 8.87 -3.66
N LYS A 39 -12.76 8.61 -4.77
CA LYS A 39 -13.29 8.82 -6.14
C LYS A 39 -14.56 8.02 -6.39
N GLN A 40 -14.64 6.81 -5.86
CA GLN A 40 -15.81 5.92 -5.97
C GLN A 40 -16.87 6.18 -4.90
N LYS A 41 -16.69 7.17 -4.01
CA LYS A 41 -17.61 7.49 -2.91
C LYS A 41 -17.92 6.30 -2.00
N LEU A 42 -16.92 5.46 -1.73
CA LEU A 42 -17.03 4.35 -0.79
C LEU A 42 -16.93 4.86 0.66
N GLY A 43 -17.46 4.07 1.60
CA GLY A 43 -17.60 4.50 3.01
C GLY A 43 -16.29 4.65 3.80
N GLY A 44 -15.17 4.15 3.28
CA GLY A 44 -13.86 4.26 3.92
C GLY A 44 -12.91 3.15 3.50
N ILE A 45 -11.76 3.09 4.17
CA ILE A 45 -10.75 2.05 3.99
C ILE A 45 -10.46 1.41 5.35
N MET A 46 -10.27 0.09 5.35
CA MET A 46 -9.83 -0.70 6.50
C MET A 46 -8.46 -1.27 6.17
N PHE A 47 -7.61 -1.41 7.18
CA PHE A 47 -6.33 -2.10 7.08
C PHE A 47 -6.13 -3.00 8.30
N TRP A 48 -5.33 -4.05 8.12
CA TRP A 48 -4.95 -4.99 9.17
C TRP A 48 -3.41 -5.06 9.23
N GLN A 49 -2.75 -4.75 10.34
CA GLN A 49 -3.24 -4.08 11.55
C GLN A 49 -2.28 -2.95 11.96
N LEU A 50 -2.69 -2.13 12.93
CA LEU A 50 -1.89 -0.98 13.38
C LEU A 50 -0.51 -1.36 13.94
N THR A 51 -0.40 -2.50 14.62
CA THR A 51 0.85 -2.95 15.24
C THR A 51 1.96 -3.23 14.23
N ASP A 52 1.60 -3.53 12.98
CA ASP A 52 2.56 -3.82 11.92
C ASP A 52 3.01 -2.55 11.17
N ASP A 53 2.45 -1.39 11.53
CA ASP A 53 2.76 -0.12 10.87
C ASP A 53 3.96 0.59 11.50
N LYS A 54 4.68 1.36 10.68
CA LYS A 54 5.84 2.13 11.13
C LYS A 54 5.39 3.38 11.90
N PRO A 55 5.90 3.63 13.12
CA PRO A 55 5.62 4.87 13.84
C PRO A 55 6.05 6.12 13.07
N GLY A 56 5.16 7.11 12.99
CA GLY A 56 5.45 8.45 12.45
C GLY A 56 5.54 8.57 10.92
N THR A 57 5.96 7.52 10.20
CA THR A 57 6.08 7.52 8.72
C THR A 57 5.47 6.26 8.08
N GLY A 58 4.40 5.74 8.67
CA GLY A 58 3.74 4.49 8.28
C GLY A 58 2.69 4.62 7.18
N LEU A 59 2.03 3.51 6.88
CA LEU A 59 0.94 3.40 5.90
C LEU A 59 -0.34 4.09 6.38
N LEU A 60 -0.57 4.20 7.69
CA LEU A 60 -1.66 5.01 8.24
C LEU A 60 -1.53 6.49 7.82
N GLN A 61 -0.30 7.02 7.73
CA GLN A 61 -0.07 8.38 7.23
C GLN A 61 -0.44 8.50 5.75
N ALA A 62 -0.16 7.49 4.93
CA ALA A 62 -0.55 7.48 3.52
C ALA A 62 -2.08 7.58 3.34
N ILE A 63 -2.84 6.88 4.19
CA ILE A 63 -4.31 6.97 4.23
C ILE A 63 -4.75 8.39 4.63
N TRP A 64 -4.14 8.96 5.66
CA TRP A 64 -4.49 10.31 6.15
C TRP A 64 -4.20 11.40 5.11
N GLU A 65 -3.04 11.35 4.46
CA GLU A 65 -2.63 12.35 3.47
C GLU A 65 -3.36 12.25 2.15
N ALA A 66 -3.93 11.09 1.80
CA ALA A 66 -4.74 10.94 0.59
C ALA A 66 -6.01 11.81 0.59
N ARG A 67 -6.46 12.26 1.77
CA ARG A 67 -7.62 13.13 1.94
C ARG A 67 -7.35 14.61 1.62
N LYS A 68 -6.08 15.01 1.61
CA LYS A 68 -5.65 16.38 1.30
C LYS A 68 -5.53 16.55 -0.20
#